data_AF-A0A6P0YTN7-F1
#
_entry.id   AF-A0A6P0YTN7-F1
#
_cell.length_a   1.000
_cell.length_b   1.000
_cell.length_c   1.000
_cell.angle_alpha   90.00
_cell.angle_beta   90.00
_cell.angle_gamma   90.00
#
_symmetry.space_group_name_H-M   'P 1'
#
loop_
_entity.id
_entity.type
_entity.pdbx_description
1 polymer ?
#
loop_
_entity_poly.entity_id
_entity_poly.type
_entity_poly.pdbx_seq_one_letter_code
_entity_poly.pdbx_strand_id
1 'polypeptide(L)'
;MQLSPITSYHLRKLLRQRSDRLQPLATIAFSQPPQYTDASLDAVWQNLCQQQSEVGVIVQKLEGLVSLHQALEKQGSMYSKDLASVEETIFQTLGFRMANDMPPISP
;
A
#
# COMPACT_ATOMS: atom_id res chain seq x y z
N MET A 1 12.64 -13.53 -0.28
CA MET A 1 11.71 -13.38 -1.42
C MET A 1 11.54 -11.91 -1.70
N GLN A 2 11.55 -11.51 -2.97
CA GLN A 2 11.38 -10.11 -3.38
C GLN A 2 10.13 -9.99 -4.24
N LEU A 3 9.49 -8.82 -4.19
CA LEU A 3 8.39 -8.46 -5.10
C LEU A 3 8.92 -8.46 -6.54
N SER A 4 8.05 -8.79 -7.49
CA SER A 4 8.35 -8.65 -8.91
C SER A 4 8.65 -7.18 -9.25
N PRO A 5 9.49 -6.90 -10.26
CA PRO A 5 9.80 -5.53 -10.64
C PRO A 5 8.56 -4.71 -11.01
N ILE A 6 7.56 -5.37 -11.62
CA ILE A 6 6.29 -4.74 -12.02
C ILE A 6 5.50 -4.35 -10.78
N THR A 7 5.34 -5.27 -9.83
CA THR A 7 4.62 -5.03 -8.59
C THR A 7 5.30 -3.96 -7.74
N SER A 8 6.63 -4.02 -7.62
CA SER A 8 7.40 -2.99 -6.94
C SER A 8 7.20 -1.60 -7.58
N TYR A 9 7.30 -1.50 -8.90
CA TYR A 9 7.04 -0.25 -9.62
C TYR A 9 5.61 0.27 -9.40
N HIS A 10 4.61 -0.61 -9.47
CA HIS A 10 3.21 -0.23 -9.30
C HIS A 10 2.91 0.26 -7.89
N LEU A 11 3.46 -0.41 -6.86
CA LEU A 11 3.33 0.02 -5.47
C LEU A 11 4.00 1.39 -5.24
N ARG A 12 5.18 1.63 -5.83
CA ARG A 12 5.85 2.95 -5.78
C ARG A 12 4.96 4.04 -6.40
N LYS A 13 4.36 3.76 -7.56
CA LYS A 13 3.43 4.68 -8.22
C LYS A 13 2.21 4.96 -7.31
N LEU A 14 1.57 3.94 -6.75
CA LEU A 14 0.40 4.10 -5.89
C LEU A 14 0.70 4.89 -4.62
N LEU A 15 1.81 4.58 -3.93
CA LEU A 15 2.21 5.29 -2.71
C LEU A 15 2.50 6.78 -2.99
N ARG A 16 3.12 7.10 -4.14
CA ARG A 16 3.32 8.50 -4.57
C ARG A 16 2.01 9.22 -4.88
N GLN A 17 1.06 8.54 -5.52
CA GLN A 17 -0.23 9.13 -5.89
C GLN A 17 -1.16 9.38 -4.70
N ARG A 18 -0.92 8.69 -3.58
CA ARG A 18 -1.77 8.74 -2.38
C ARG A 18 -1.00 9.23 -1.15
N SER A 19 0.23 9.69 -1.31
CA SER A 19 1.13 10.08 -0.20
C SER A 19 0.53 11.13 0.73
N ASP A 20 -0.28 12.03 0.19
CA ASP A 20 -1.01 13.08 0.91
C ASP A 20 -2.08 12.52 1.87
N ARG A 21 -2.54 11.30 1.62
CA ARG A 21 -3.63 10.66 2.37
C ARG A 21 -3.18 9.46 3.19
N LEU A 22 -1.92 9.05 3.11
CA LEU A 22 -1.43 7.87 3.80
C LEU A 22 -0.93 8.22 5.20
N GLN A 23 -1.44 7.49 6.18
CA GLN A 23 -0.95 7.53 7.56
C GLN A 23 -0.35 6.18 7.92
N PRO A 24 0.84 6.14 8.55
CA PRO A 24 1.40 4.89 9.04
C PRO A 24 0.53 4.30 10.14
N LEU A 25 0.34 2.97 10.14
CA LEU A 25 -0.28 2.25 11.24
C LEU A 25 0.72 2.19 12.40
N ALA A 26 0.24 2.40 13.63
CA ALA A 26 1.08 2.41 14.85
C ALA A 26 1.88 1.10 15.06
N THR A 27 1.47 0.02 14.41
CA THR A 27 2.15 -1.28 14.39
C THR A 27 3.50 -1.24 13.64
N ILE A 28 3.67 -0.31 12.69
CA ILE A 28 4.97 -0.08 12.03
C ILE A 28 5.54 1.23 12.57
N ALA A 29 6.47 1.11 13.51
CA ALA A 29 7.21 2.24 14.07
C ALA A 29 8.14 2.82 13.02
N PHE A 30 7.62 3.68 12.14
CA PHE A 30 8.47 4.54 11.34
C PHE A 30 9.02 5.63 12.26
N SER A 31 10.34 5.67 12.44
CA SER A 31 11.01 6.68 13.28
C SER A 31 10.78 8.12 12.79
N GLN A 32 10.33 8.29 11.54
CA GLN A 32 9.92 9.56 10.94
C GLN A 32 8.74 9.33 9.99
N PRO A 33 7.88 10.35 9.76
CA PRO A 33 6.87 10.27 8.72
C PRO A 33 7.55 9.94 7.39
N PRO A 34 7.16 8.85 6.71
CA PRO A 34 7.87 8.43 5.51
C PRO A 34 7.73 9.51 4.45
N GLN A 35 8.86 10.11 4.06
CA GLN A 35 8.93 10.81 2.78
C GLN A 35 8.77 9.73 1.72
N TYR A 36 7.63 9.66 1.04
CA TYR A 36 7.26 8.61 0.08
C TYR A 36 8.08 8.70 -1.24
N THR A 37 9.40 8.55 -1.12
CA THR A 37 10.37 8.43 -2.22
C THR A 37 10.62 6.96 -2.58
N ASP A 38 11.31 6.67 -3.69
CA ASP A 38 11.64 5.28 -4.05
C ASP A 38 12.45 4.56 -2.97
N ALA A 39 13.32 5.30 -2.27
CA ALA A 39 14.14 4.78 -1.18
C ALA A 39 13.32 4.42 0.06
N SER A 40 12.18 5.08 0.29
CA SER A 40 11.35 4.78 1.46
C SER A 40 10.49 3.54 1.27
N LEU A 41 10.13 3.17 0.05
CA LEU A 41 9.40 1.91 -0.19
C LEU A 41 10.28 0.69 0.08
N ASP A 42 11.56 0.75 -0.31
CA ASP A 42 12.51 -0.32 0.00
C ASP A 42 12.74 -0.39 1.52
N ALA A 43 12.77 0.75 2.23
CA ALA A 43 12.85 0.77 3.69
C ALA A 43 11.57 0.23 4.38
N VAL A 44 10.38 0.57 3.86
CA VAL A 44 9.09 0.01 4.33
C VAL A 44 9.10 -1.51 4.13
N TRP A 45 9.53 -1.98 2.96
CA TRP A 45 9.60 -3.40 2.63
C TRP A 45 10.60 -4.14 3.53
N GLN A 46 11.77 -3.56 3.77
CA GLN A 46 12.77 -4.15 4.68
C GLN A 46 12.24 -4.23 6.12
N ASN A 47 11.59 -3.19 6.62
CA ASN A 47 10.95 -3.22 7.94
C ASN A 47 9.84 -4.29 8.01
N LEU A 48 8.99 -4.37 6.98
CA LEU A 48 7.93 -5.37 6.89
C LEU A 48 8.51 -6.80 6.88
N CYS A 49 9.60 -7.01 6.13
CA CYS A 49 10.30 -8.29 6.06
C CYS A 49 10.97 -8.68 7.38
N GLN A 50 11.48 -7.70 8.12
CA GLN A 50 12.11 -7.93 9.43
C GLN A 50 11.08 -8.24 10.52
N GLN A 51 9.88 -7.67 10.42
CA GLN A 51 8.82 -7.85 11.42
C GLN A 51 7.95 -9.10 11.19
N GLN A 52 7.89 -9.63 9.97
CA GLN A 52 6.99 -10.74 9.65
C GLN A 52 7.74 -12.01 9.25
N SER A 53 7.52 -13.10 9.99
CA SER A 53 8.06 -14.43 9.68
C SER A 53 7.53 -15.01 8.36
N GLU A 54 6.44 -14.46 7.80
CA GLU A 54 5.75 -14.97 6.62
C GLU A 54 5.87 -14.06 5.38
N VAL A 55 7.06 -13.51 5.15
CA VAL A 55 7.34 -12.61 4.00
C VAL A 55 6.82 -13.17 2.67
N GLY A 56 6.91 -14.49 2.45
CA GLY A 56 6.44 -15.12 1.21
C GLY A 56 4.93 -15.00 0.98
N VAL A 57 4.12 -15.09 2.04
CA VAL A 57 2.66 -14.97 1.96
C VAL A 57 2.27 -13.53 1.62
N ILE A 58 2.95 -12.56 2.23
CA ILE A 58 2.74 -11.13 1.94
C ILE A 58 3.11 -10.82 0.49
N VAL A 59 4.25 -11.31 0.01
CA VAL A 59 4.66 -11.13 -1.40
C VAL A 59 3.56 -11.65 -2.32
N GLN A 60 3.11 -12.90 -2.16
CA GLN A 60 2.07 -13.47 -3.02
C GLN A 60 0.76 -12.67 -2.95
N LYS A 61 0.37 -12.22 -1.76
CA LYS A 61 -0.80 -11.37 -1.57
C LYS A 61 -0.67 -10.05 -2.33
N LEU A 62 0.48 -9.37 -2.22
CA LEU A 62 0.73 -8.10 -2.90
C LEU A 62 0.77 -8.25 -4.43
N GLU A 63 1.39 -9.31 -4.96
CA GLU A 63 1.37 -9.60 -6.40
C GLU A 63 -0.07 -9.79 -6.92
N GLY A 64 -0.89 -10.52 -6.17
CA GLY A 64 -2.30 -10.74 -6.50
C GLY A 64 -3.12 -9.45 -6.45
N LEU A 65 -2.96 -8.65 -5.39
CA LEU A 65 -3.66 -7.37 -5.23
C LEU A 65 -3.26 -6.36 -6.31
N VAL A 66 -1.98 -6.28 -6.67
CA VAL A 66 -1.53 -5.39 -7.76
C VAL A 66 -2.07 -5.84 -9.11
N SER A 67 -2.06 -7.15 -9.38
CA SER A 67 -2.65 -7.67 -10.62
C SER A 67 -4.15 -7.35 -10.71
N LEU A 68 -4.88 -7.49 -9.59
CA LEU A 68 -6.29 -7.13 -9.51
C LEU A 68 -6.50 -5.62 -9.69
N HIS A 69 -5.71 -4.79 -9.02
CA HIS A 69 -5.77 -3.33 -9.16
C HIS A 69 -5.59 -2.90 -10.61
N GLN A 70 -4.57 -3.43 -11.29
CA GLN A 70 -4.31 -3.14 -12.72
C GLN A 70 -5.44 -3.61 -13.64
N ALA A 71 -6.10 -4.73 -13.32
CA ALA A 71 -7.24 -5.20 -14.09
C ALA A 71 -8.46 -4.27 -13.92
N LEU A 72 -8.74 -3.83 -12.69
CA LEU A 72 -9.83 -2.90 -12.39
C LEU A 72 -9.57 -1.50 -12.96
N GLU A 73 -8.32 -1.00 -12.90
CA GLU A 73 -7.92 0.31 -13.42
C GLU A 73 -8.23 0.42 -14.93
N LYS A 74 -8.01 -0.66 -15.69
CA LYS A 74 -8.30 -0.73 -17.14
C LYS A 74 -9.81 -0.69 -17.46
N GLN A 75 -10.67 -1.05 -16.51
CA GLN A 75 -12.12 -1.09 -16.68
C GLN A 75 -12.79 0.26 -16.32
N GLY A 76 -11.99 1.25 -15.90
CA GLY A 76 -12.44 2.63 -15.72
C GLY A 76 -13.34 2.84 -14.49
N SER A 77 -14.22 3.84 -14.56
CA SER A 77 -14.99 4.33 -13.40
C SER A 77 -16.03 3.34 -12.86
N MET A 78 -16.39 2.32 -13.64
CA MET A 78 -17.38 1.30 -13.27
C MET A 78 -17.01 0.55 -11.99
N TYR A 79 -15.71 0.37 -11.72
CA TYR A 79 -15.18 -0.36 -10.57
C TYR A 79 -14.45 0.52 -9.57
N SER A 80 -14.77 1.82 -9.54
CA SER A 80 -14.12 2.80 -8.66
C SER A 80 -14.15 2.41 -7.17
N LYS A 81 -15.24 1.78 -6.71
CA LYS A 81 -15.35 1.28 -5.32
C LYS A 81 -14.45 0.09 -5.05
N ASP A 82 -14.43 -0.89 -5.95
CA ASP A 82 -13.59 -2.08 -5.81
C ASP A 82 -12.10 -1.72 -5.91
N LEU A 83 -11.77 -0.78 -6.81
CA LEU A 83 -10.43 -0.24 -6.93
C LEU A 83 -9.96 0.44 -5.64
N ALA A 84 -10.82 1.25 -5.02
CA ALA A 84 -10.53 1.87 -3.72
C ALA A 84 -10.34 0.83 -2.60
N SER A 85 -11.18 -0.22 -2.56
CA SER A 85 -11.05 -1.31 -1.58
C SER A 85 -9.75 -2.12 -1.76
N VAL A 86 -9.34 -2.35 -3.01
CA VAL A 86 -8.06 -2.99 -3.31
C VAL A 86 -6.89 -2.09 -2.92
N GLU A 87 -6.94 -0.78 -3.20
CA GLU A 87 -5.94 0.18 -2.74
C GLU A 87 -5.81 0.17 -1.21
N GLU A 88 -6.93 0.21 -0.50
CA GLU A 88 -6.95 0.14 0.96
C GLU A 88 -6.28 -1.15 1.47
N THR A 89 -6.63 -2.30 0.87
CA THR A 89 -6.05 -3.60 1.25
C THR A 89 -4.55 -3.66 0.99
N ILE A 90 -4.08 -3.07 -0.12
CA ILE A 90 -2.65 -2.92 -0.43
C ILE A 90 -1.96 -2.10 0.66
N PHE A 91 -2.52 -0.94 0.98
CA PHE A 91 -1.94 -0.03 1.97
C PHE A 91 -1.91 -0.65 3.36
N GLN A 92 -2.99 -1.29 3.81
CA GLN A 92 -3.01 -2.01 5.08
C GLN A 92 -1.98 -3.14 5.13
N THR A 93 -1.81 -3.88 4.03
CA THR A 93 -0.79 -4.94 3.92
C THR A 93 0.64 -4.37 4.02
N LEU A 94 0.84 -3.13 3.55
CA LEU A 94 2.09 -2.38 3.70
C LEU A 94 2.20 -1.63 5.04
N GLY A 95 1.18 -1.69 5.89
CA GLY A 95 1.14 -1.04 7.20
C GLY A 95 0.74 0.44 7.19
N PHE A 96 -0.06 0.86 6.21
CA PHE A 96 -0.64 2.18 6.11
C PHE A 96 -2.17 2.14 6.20
N ARG A 97 -2.77 3.27 6.57
CA ARG A 97 -4.20 3.54 6.43
C ARG A 97 -4.42 4.80 5.62
N MET A 98 -5.56 4.91 4.93
CA MET A 98 -5.95 6.16 4.27
C MET A 98 -6.66 7.09 5.25
N ALA A 99 -6.36 8.39 5.20
CA ALA A 99 -6.91 9.40 6.09
C ALA A 99 -8.42 9.66 5.90
N ASN A 100 -8.99 9.23 4.76
CA ASN A 100 -10.39 9.49 4.40
C ASN A 100 -11.41 8.56 5.07
N ASP A 101 -11.00 7.60 5.90
CA ASP A 101 -11.90 6.75 6.70
C ASP A 101 -12.32 7.39 8.04
N MET A 102 -11.94 8.64 8.30
CA MET A 102 -12.57 9.39 9.39
C MET A 102 -13.91 9.97 8.91
N PRO A 103 -15.07 9.58 9.49
CA PRO A 103 -16.25 10.41 9.37
C PRO A 103 -15.91 11.81 9.90
N PRO A 104 -16.45 12.89 9.30
CA PRO A 104 -16.22 14.23 9.80
C PRO A 104 -16.63 14.25 11.26
N ILE A 105 -15.68 14.58 12.14
CA ILE A 105 -15.96 14.89 13.54
C ILE A 105 -16.83 16.14 13.46
N SER A 106 -18.14 15.95 13.61
CA SER A 106 -19.06 17.06 13.73
C SER A 106 -18.73 17.78 15.05
N PRO A 107 -18.64 19.12 15.04
CA PRO A 107 -18.31 19.91 16.22
C PRO A 107 -19.35 19.77 17.34
#